data_AF-A0A833HNF4-F1
#
_entry.id   AF-A0A833HNF4-F1
#
_cell.length_a   1.000
_cell.length_b   1.000
_cell.length_c   1.000
_cell.angle_alpha   90.00
_cell.angle_beta   90.00
_cell.angle_gamma   90.00
#
_symmetry.space_group_name_H-M   'P 1'
#
loop_
_entity.id
_entity.type
_entity.pdbx_description
1 polymer ?
#
loop_
_entity_poly.entity_id
_entity_poly.type
_entity_poly.pdbx_seq_one_letter_code
_entity_poly.pdbx_strand_id
1 'polypeptide(L)' 'MTDIFDITSEQVEVIRELWEKNRQYHEDHSEYFSEIYRSISFDDRMKGFRAFNEDALKITVAEDDGELMGYCIL' A
#
# COMPACT_ATOMS: atom_id res chain seq x y z
N MET A 1 -0.84 21.58 0.93
CA MET A 1 0.08 21.53 -0.23
C MET A 1 0.50 20.10 -0.29
N THR A 2 0.17 19.39 -1.37
CA THR A 2 0.45 17.95 -1.43
C THR A 2 1.92 17.71 -1.75
N ASP A 3 2.63 17.12 -0.81
CA ASP A 3 4.01 16.68 -0.97
C ASP A 3 4.02 15.23 -1.47
N ILE A 4 4.88 14.95 -2.46
CA ILE A 4 5.02 13.61 -3.05
C ILE A 4 6.48 13.20 -2.94
N PHE A 5 6.74 12.06 -2.32
CA PHE A 5 8.09 11.57 -2.08
C PHE A 5 8.17 10.04 -2.11
N ASP A 6 9.37 9.54 -2.36
CA ASP A 6 9.65 8.11 -2.39
C ASP A 6 10.05 7.61 -1.00
N ILE A 7 9.61 6.41 -0.64
CA ILE A 7 9.96 5.72 0.62
C ILE A 7 10.63 4.38 0.34
N THR A 8 11.42 3.90 1.28
CA THR A 8 12.05 2.57 1.18
C THR A 8 11.09 1.46 1.59
N SER A 9 11.46 0.22 1.26
CA SER A 9 10.73 -0.97 1.71
C SER A 9 10.67 -1.10 3.24
N GLU A 10 11.64 -0.54 3.96
CA GLU A 10 11.66 -0.51 5.43
C GLU A 10 10.62 0.46 6.01
N GLN A 11 10.29 1.51 5.25
CA GLN A 11 9.32 2.54 5.63
C GLN A 11 7.88 2.19 5.21
N VAL A 12 7.67 1.07 4.51
CA VAL A 12 6.36 0.70 3.94
C VAL A 12 5.23 0.62 4.97
N GLU A 13 5.56 0.45 6.25
CA GLU A 13 4.59 0.43 7.35
C GLU A 13 3.68 1.68 7.37
N VAL A 14 4.17 2.84 6.92
CA VAL A 14 3.42 4.10 6.90
C VAL A 14 2.15 4.03 6.04
N ILE A 15 2.09 3.15 5.04
CA ILE A 15 0.92 3.00 4.16
C ILE A 15 -0.08 1.94 4.63
N ARG A 16 0.15 1.27 5.78
CA ARG A 16 -0.71 0.16 6.26
C ARG A 16 -2.17 0.54 6.34
N GLU A 17 -2.48 1.66 7.00
CA GLU A 17 -3.88 2.06 7.18
C GLU A 17 -4.59 2.34 5.86
N LEU A 18 -3.91 3.01 4.92
CA LEU A 18 -4.45 3.29 3.59
C LEU A 18 -4.72 1.99 2.83
N TRP A 19 -3.79 1.04 2.91
CA TRP A 19 -3.94 -0.26 2.24
C TRP A 19 -5.13 -1.05 2.80
N GLU A 20 -5.28 -1.13 4.13
CA GLU A 20 -6.39 -1.85 4.75
C GLU A 20 -7.75 -1.19 4.46
N LYS A 21 -7.82 0.15 4.52
CA LYS A 21 -9.03 0.90 4.13
C LYS A 21 -9.39 0.64 2.67
N ASN A 22 -8.40 0.63 1.78
CA ASN A 22 -8.61 0.34 0.36
C ASN A 22 -9.06 -1.11 0.12
N ARG A 23 -8.45 -2.09 0.82
CA ARG A 23 -8.83 -3.51 0.76
C ARG A 23 -10.29 -3.69 1.18
N GLN A 24 -10.69 -3.13 2.32
CA GLN A 24 -12.07 -3.21 2.81
C GLN A 24 -13.05 -2.54 1.85
N TYR A 25 -12.72 -1.35 1.35
CA TYR A 25 -13.57 -0.67 0.38
C TYR A 25 -13.82 -1.54 -0.86
N HIS A 26 -12.77 -2.15 -1.42
CA HIS A 26 -12.93 -3.03 -2.57
C HIS A 26 -13.67 -4.33 -2.23
N GLU A 27 -13.47 -4.88 -1.03
CA GLU A 27 -14.22 -6.04 -0.55
C GLU A 27 -15.73 -5.80 -0.52
N ASP A 28 -16.14 -4.60 -0.11
CA ASP A 28 -17.54 -4.21 0.04
C ASP A 28 -18.21 -3.82 -1.29
N HIS A 29 -17.44 -3.28 -2.24
CA HIS A 29 -17.99 -2.63 -3.44
C HIS A 29 -17.67 -3.34 -4.77
N SER A 30 -16.64 -4.19 -4.82
CA SER A 30 -16.20 -4.80 -6.07
C SER A 30 -16.87 -6.16 -6.28
N GLU A 31 -17.70 -6.28 -7.32
CA GLU A 31 -18.36 -7.53 -7.71
C GLU A 31 -17.38 -8.69 -7.90
N TYR A 32 -16.17 -8.39 -8.38
CA TYR A 32 -15.12 -9.36 -8.68
C TYR A 32 -13.92 -9.27 -7.72
N PHE A 33 -14.15 -8.90 -6.45
CA PHE A 33 -13.08 -8.89 -5.46
C PHE A 33 -12.52 -10.29 -5.23
N SER A 34 -11.20 -10.45 -5.30
CA SER A 34 -10.59 -11.78 -5.21
C SER A 34 -10.62 -12.31 -3.78
N GLU A 35 -10.91 -13.61 -3.63
CA GLU A 35 -10.86 -14.30 -2.32
C GLU A 35 -9.47 -14.25 -1.67
N ILE A 36 -8.42 -14.14 -2.49
CA ILE A 36 -7.05 -13.93 -2.01
C ILE A 36 -6.98 -12.59 -1.26
N TYR A 37 -7.56 -11.51 -1.80
CA TYR A 37 -7.56 -10.20 -1.15
C TYR A 37 -8.50 -10.12 0.07
N ARG A 38 -9.44 -11.06 0.25
CA ARG A 38 -10.23 -11.17 1.49
C ARG A 38 -9.41 -11.74 2.66
N SER A 39 -8.43 -12.59 2.36
CA SER A 39 -7.69 -13.35 3.37
C SER A 39 -6.26 -12.85 3.60
N ILE A 40 -5.70 -12.09 2.65
CA ILE A 40 -4.33 -11.57 2.74
C ILE A 40 -4.26 -10.39 3.71
N SER A 41 -3.32 -10.46 4.65
CA SER A 41 -2.98 -9.32 5.51
C SER A 41 -2.03 -8.36 4.78
N PHE A 42 -1.94 -7.12 5.27
CA PHE A 42 -0.89 -6.19 4.82
C PHE A 42 0.51 -6.84 4.89
N ASP A 43 0.84 -7.52 5.99
CA ASP A 43 2.14 -8.16 6.18
C ASP A 43 2.40 -9.27 5.15
N ASP A 44 1.38 -10.07 4.83
CA ASP A 44 1.50 -11.11 3.80
C ASP A 44 1.68 -10.49 2.40
N ARG A 45 0.99 -9.38 2.12
CA ARG A 45 1.18 -8.65 0.87
C ARG A 45 2.59 -8.08 0.77
N MET A 46 3.12 -7.52 1.86
CA MET A 46 4.47 -6.93 1.92
C MET A 46 5.59 -7.96 1.87
N LYS A 47 5.39 -9.19 2.37
CA LYS A 47 6.35 -10.30 2.15
C LYS A 47 6.61 -10.55 0.67
N GLY A 48 5.56 -10.44 -0.16
CA GLY A 48 5.70 -10.55 -1.61
C GLY A 48 6.62 -9.48 -2.20
N PHE A 49 6.61 -8.27 -1.65
CA PHE A 49 7.46 -7.16 -2.10
C PHE A 49 8.89 -7.23 -1.56
N ARG A 50 9.09 -7.71 -0.33
CA ARG A 50 10.43 -7.92 0.26
C ARG A 50 11.26 -8.97 -0.47
N ALA A 51 10.62 -9.84 -1.24
CA ALA A 51 11.32 -10.80 -2.10
C ALA A 51 11.94 -10.15 -3.35
N PHE A 52 11.50 -8.94 -3.71
CA PHE A 52 12.10 -8.15 -4.77
C PHE A 52 13.26 -7.32 -4.21
N ASN A 53 14.33 -7.20 -5.00
CA ASN A 53 15.49 -6.38 -4.64
C ASN A 53 15.06 -4.91 -4.50
N GLU A 54 15.69 -4.12 -3.63
CA GLU A 54 15.29 -2.71 -3.40
C GLU A 54 15.31 -1.86 -4.67
N ASP A 55 16.19 -2.19 -5.63
CA ASP A 55 16.26 -1.55 -6.94
C ASP A 55 15.03 -1.81 -7.85
N ALA A 56 14.20 -2.80 -7.50
CA ALA A 56 13.05 -3.23 -8.28
C ALA A 56 11.71 -2.80 -7.70
N LEU A 57 11.68 -2.23 -6.49
CA LEU A 57 10.45 -1.81 -5.82
C LEU A 57 10.46 -0.31 -5.58
N LYS A 58 9.58 0.42 -6.27
CA LYS A 58 9.41 1.86 -6.04
C LYS A 58 8.11 2.12 -5.28
N ILE A 59 8.22 2.75 -4.12
CA ILE A 59 7.07 3.17 -3.32
C ILE A 59 7.06 4.69 -3.23
N THR A 60 5.99 5.30 -3.72
CA THR A 60 5.78 6.75 -3.68
C THR A 60 4.55 7.03 -2.83
N VAL A 61 4.63 8.01 -1.92
CA VAL A 61 3.50 8.44 -1.09
C VAL A 61 3.15 9.90 -1.37
N ALA A 62 1.88 10.23 -1.13
CA ALA A 62 1.37 11.60 -1.17
C ALA A 62 0.88 12.00 0.22
N GLU A 63 1.37 13.12 0.73
CA GLU A 63 1.02 13.68 2.03
C GLU A 63 0.42 15.08 1.84
N ASP A 64 -0.63 15.41 2.59
CA ASP A 64 -1.18 16.77 2.66
C ASP A 64 -1.43 17.13 4.12
N ASP A 65 -0.81 18.22 4.58
CA ASP A 65 -0.94 18.73 5.95
C ASP A 65 -0.64 17.70 7.06
N GLY A 66 0.35 16.81 6.83
CA GLY A 66 0.75 15.76 7.76
C GLY A 66 -0.11 14.48 7.69
N GLU A 67 -1.11 14.42 6.81
CA GLU A 67 -1.93 13.24 6.57
C GLU A 67 -1.52 12.54 5.27
N LEU A 68 -1.31 11.22 5.35
CA LEU A 68 -1.07 10.41 4.15
C LEU A 68 -2.36 10.25 3.36
N MET A 69 -2.37 10.81 2.15
CA MET A 69 -3.53 10.84 1.25
C MET A 69 -3.54 9.68 0.26
N GLY A 70 -2.38 9.10 -0.03
CA GLY A 70 -2.27 8.03 -1.02
C GLY A 70 -0.88 7.46 -1.15
N TYR A 71 -0.80 6.34 -1.85
CA TYR A 71 0.46 5.67 -2.17
C TYR A 71 0.40 4.98 -3.53
N CYS A 72 1.56 4.72 -4.10
CA CYS A 72 1.75 3.91 -5.29
C CYS A 72 2.92 2.94 -5.05
N ILE A 73 2.75 1.68 -5.43
CA ILE A 73 3.81 0.66 -5.42
C ILE A 73 3.98 0.18 -6.85
N LEU A 74 5.20 0.30 -7.39
CA LEU A 74 5.60 -0.11 -8.75
C LEU A 74 6.71 -1.17 -8.68
#